data_AF-A0A3A0DK07-F1
#
_entry.id   AF-A0A3A0DK07-F1
#
_cell.length_a   1.000
_cell.length_b   1.000
_cell.length_c   1.000
_cell.angle_alpha   90.00
_cell.angle_beta   90.00
_cell.angle_gamma   90.00
#
_symmetry.space_group_name_H-M   'P 1'
#
loop_
_entity.id
_entity.type
_entity.pdbx_description
1 polymer ?
#
loop_
_entity_poly.entity_id
_entity_poly.type
_entity_poly.pdbx_seq_one_letter_code
_entity_poly.pdbx_strand_id
1 'polypeptide(L)'
;MKRKIYLGILVLLSIALSGGSLSAQHHHEQESKAGHSHAKAEIHGGEAAMTKAHHFEVVWMPDHVMVYLYDQNQKPLAAKGVSGEVIFKFKDGKEQKATLALMEAGKMMADHTEDEKHEKQHGQMSKEKLEAMHKLMSNQDHLTASVDLGNAEEGEVKATFTLKGLPGKGESEATFATKYKKMSMKHHDAEKHGEHH
;
A
#
# COMPACT_ATOMS: atom_id res chain seq x y z
N MET A 1 -3.68 -52.86 40.91
CA MET A 1 -2.50 -52.32 40.20
C MET A 1 -2.73 -52.41 38.70
N LYS A 2 -2.99 -51.28 38.02
CA LYS A 2 -3.28 -51.25 36.57
C LYS A 2 -2.01 -50.84 35.81
N ARG A 3 -1.46 -51.75 35.00
CA ARG A 3 -0.28 -51.49 34.15
C ARG A 3 -0.73 -50.73 32.90
N LYS A 4 -0.25 -49.51 32.70
CA LYS A 4 -0.42 -48.73 31.47
C LYS A 4 0.69 -49.11 30.50
N ILE A 5 0.32 -49.58 29.31
CA ILE A 5 1.23 -49.91 28.21
C ILE A 5 1.51 -48.60 27.47
N TYR A 6 2.77 -48.18 27.43
CA TYR A 6 3.20 -47.04 26.61
C TYR A 6 3.40 -47.53 25.18
N LEU A 7 2.52 -47.07 24.29
CA LEU A 7 2.61 -47.25 22.86
C LEU A 7 3.63 -46.23 22.32
N GLY A 8 4.79 -46.71 21.89
CA GLY A 8 5.85 -45.88 21.33
C GLY A 8 5.43 -45.27 19.99
N ILE A 9 5.44 -43.94 19.93
CA ILE A 9 5.29 -43.20 18.68
C ILE A 9 6.66 -43.14 18.01
N LEU A 10 6.80 -43.89 16.92
CA LEU A 10 7.94 -43.84 16.00
C LEU A 10 7.77 -42.58 15.13
N VAL A 11 8.53 -41.52 15.41
CA VAL A 11 8.60 -40.34 14.55
C VAL A 11 9.63 -40.60 13.45
N LEU A 12 9.14 -40.93 12.25
CA LEU A 12 9.97 -40.94 11.04
C LEU A 12 10.17 -39.49 10.57
N LEU A 13 11.34 -38.95 10.88
CA LEU A 13 11.81 -37.65 10.38
C LEU A 13 12.32 -37.81 8.95
N SER A 14 11.45 -37.61 7.97
CA SER A 14 11.81 -37.56 6.55
C SER A 14 12.40 -36.20 6.21
N ILE A 15 13.73 -36.06 6.26
CA ILE A 15 14.44 -34.88 5.76
C ILE A 15 14.44 -34.95 4.23
N ALA A 16 13.47 -34.31 3.58
CA ALA A 16 13.55 -34.03 2.16
C ALA A 16 14.52 -32.85 1.97
N LEU A 17 15.76 -33.13 1.56
CA LEU A 17 16.64 -32.11 0.98
C LEU A 17 16.10 -31.76 -0.41
N SER A 18 15.11 -30.86 -0.48
CA SER A 18 14.84 -30.13 -1.70
C SER A 18 15.96 -29.11 -1.88
N GLY A 19 16.88 -29.41 -2.80
CA GLY A 19 17.88 -28.47 -3.29
C GLY A 19 17.19 -27.24 -3.89
N GLY A 20 17.07 -26.19 -3.08
CA GLY A 20 16.74 -24.87 -3.56
C GLY A 20 17.98 -24.28 -4.20
N SER A 21 17.97 -24.12 -5.53
CA SER A 21 18.79 -23.11 -6.18
C SER A 21 18.46 -21.77 -5.53
N LEU A 22 19.39 -21.23 -4.74
CA LEU A 22 19.40 -19.82 -4.40
C LEU A 22 19.59 -19.05 -5.69
N SER A 23 18.49 -18.66 -6.35
CA SER A 23 18.54 -17.46 -7.18
C SER A 23 18.79 -16.31 -6.22
N ALA A 24 20.03 -15.83 -6.20
CA ALA A 24 20.36 -14.53 -5.65
C ALA A 24 19.58 -13.49 -6.44
N GLN A 25 18.35 -13.19 -6.00
CA GLN A 25 17.67 -11.97 -6.39
C GLN A 25 18.48 -10.83 -5.79
N HIS A 26 19.27 -10.16 -6.64
CA HIS A 26 19.88 -8.89 -6.34
C HIS A 26 18.76 -7.88 -6.05
N HIS A 27 18.34 -7.81 -4.78
CA HIS A 27 17.53 -6.72 -4.27
C HIS A 27 18.41 -5.47 -4.31
N HIS A 28 18.35 -4.75 -5.43
CA HIS A 28 18.69 -3.34 -5.44
C HIS A 28 17.70 -2.68 -4.48
N GLU A 29 18.17 -2.37 -3.27
CA GLU A 29 17.57 -1.35 -2.43
C GLU A 29 17.70 -0.05 -3.23
N GLN A 30 16.65 0.26 -3.99
CA GLN A 30 16.63 1.39 -4.91
C GLN A 30 16.41 2.64 -4.05
N GLU A 31 17.50 3.13 -3.45
CA GLU A 31 17.55 4.49 -2.93
C GLU A 31 17.12 5.45 -4.05
N SER A 32 16.11 6.25 -3.73
CA SER A 32 15.52 7.27 -4.59
C SER A 32 16.56 8.31 -5.00
N LYS A 33 17.25 8.05 -6.13
CA LYS A 33 18.08 9.06 -6.79
C LYS A 33 17.19 10.21 -7.26
N ALA A 34 17.32 11.34 -6.57
CA ALA A 34 16.70 12.62 -6.88
C ALA A 34 16.96 13.02 -8.36
N GLY A 35 15.88 13.34 -9.09
CA GLY A 35 15.98 13.91 -10.43
C GLY A 35 14.71 13.97 -11.28
N HIS A 36 13.66 13.21 -10.96
CA HIS A 36 12.37 13.26 -11.67
C HIS A 36 11.25 13.55 -10.69
N SER A 37 10.39 14.52 -10.96
CA SER A 37 9.26 14.80 -10.07
C SER A 37 8.28 13.62 -10.11
N HIS A 38 8.03 13.00 -8.95
CA HIS A 38 7.08 11.90 -8.78
C HIS A 38 5.68 12.40 -8.36
N ALA A 39 5.46 13.71 -8.46
CA ALA A 39 4.26 14.39 -7.94
C ALA A 39 2.92 13.85 -8.47
N LYS A 40 2.87 13.17 -9.63
CA LYS A 40 1.61 12.56 -10.11
C LYS A 40 1.35 11.16 -9.58
N ALA A 41 2.38 10.47 -9.07
CA ALA A 41 2.27 9.14 -8.47
C ALA A 41 2.12 9.20 -6.94
N GLU A 42 2.04 10.39 -6.35
CA GLU A 42 1.83 10.61 -4.90
C GLU A 42 0.54 11.40 -4.64
N ILE A 43 -0.43 11.30 -5.55
CA ILE A 43 -1.64 12.13 -5.51
C ILE A 43 -2.55 11.79 -4.33
N HIS A 44 -2.46 10.57 -3.78
CA HIS A 44 -3.23 10.10 -2.63
C HIS A 44 -2.49 10.32 -1.29
N GLY A 45 -1.35 11.02 -1.31
CA GLY A 45 -0.54 11.28 -0.12
C GLY A 45 0.35 10.11 0.30
N GLY A 46 0.49 9.11 -0.57
CA GLY A 46 1.33 7.94 -0.35
C GLY A 46 2.82 8.16 -0.66
N GLU A 47 3.58 7.07 -0.61
CA GLU A 47 4.98 7.00 -1.04
C GLU A 47 5.09 6.31 -2.40
N ALA A 48 5.86 6.89 -3.32
CA ALA A 48 6.16 6.26 -4.59
C ALA A 48 7.27 5.20 -4.48
N ALA A 49 6.96 3.97 -4.88
CA ALA A 49 7.94 2.91 -5.15
C ALA A 49 8.05 2.63 -6.65
N MET A 50 9.23 2.24 -7.13
CA MET A 50 9.48 2.07 -8.57
C MET A 50 10.17 0.75 -8.87
N THR A 51 9.81 0.18 -10.01
CA THR A 51 10.50 -0.95 -10.64
C THR A 51 10.88 -0.59 -12.06
N LYS A 52 11.26 -1.58 -12.87
CA LYS A 52 11.74 -1.32 -14.23
C LYS A 52 10.65 -0.73 -15.12
N ALA A 53 9.39 -1.18 -14.99
CA ALA A 53 8.30 -0.82 -15.88
C ALA A 53 7.10 -0.15 -15.20
N HIS A 54 7.09 -0.08 -13.86
CA HIS A 54 5.94 0.41 -13.11
C HIS A 54 6.34 1.38 -12.01
N HIS A 55 5.41 2.25 -11.67
CA HIS A 55 5.42 3.00 -10.41
C HIS A 55 4.23 2.54 -9.56
N PHE A 56 4.43 2.54 -8.26
CA PHE A 56 3.44 2.17 -7.27
C PHE A 56 3.32 3.30 -6.26
N GLU A 57 2.11 3.65 -5.87
CA GLU A 57 1.88 4.51 -4.72
C GLU A 57 1.39 3.67 -3.56
N VAL A 58 2.10 3.71 -2.44
CA VAL A 58 1.70 3.03 -1.21
C VAL A 58 1.14 4.05 -0.25
N VAL A 59 -0.15 3.94 0.05
CA VAL A 59 -0.84 4.78 1.05
C VAL A 59 -1.01 3.97 2.32
N TRP A 60 -0.52 4.50 3.43
CA TRP A 60 -0.58 3.88 4.74
C TRP A 60 -1.73 4.46 5.57
N MET A 61 -2.67 3.59 5.95
CA MET A 61 -3.76 3.92 6.88
C MET A 61 -3.54 3.20 8.22
N PRO A 62 -4.19 3.62 9.33
CA PRO A 62 -3.97 2.99 10.63
C PRO A 62 -4.26 1.47 10.68
N ASP A 63 -5.16 0.98 9.83
CA ASP A 63 -5.68 -0.39 9.84
C ASP A 63 -5.50 -1.14 8.49
N HIS A 64 -4.94 -0.49 7.47
CA HIS A 64 -4.68 -1.10 6.16
C HIS A 64 -3.65 -0.33 5.33
N VAL A 65 -3.20 -0.95 4.25
CA VAL A 65 -2.42 -0.30 3.19
C VAL A 65 -3.16 -0.37 1.87
N MET A 66 -3.00 0.67 1.05
CA MET A 66 -3.49 0.71 -0.32
C MET A 66 -2.32 0.82 -1.29
N VAL A 67 -2.39 0.12 -2.42
CA VAL A 67 -1.38 0.15 -3.48
C VAL A 67 -2.06 0.53 -4.79
N TYR A 68 -1.70 1.69 -5.32
CA TYR A 68 -2.13 2.17 -6.63
C TYR A 68 -1.05 1.89 -7.67
N LEU A 69 -1.47 1.52 -8.87
CA LEU A 69 -0.56 1.14 -9.96
C LEU A 69 -0.51 2.24 -11.02
N TYR A 70 0.70 2.52 -11.51
CA TYR A 70 0.94 3.46 -12.60
C TYR A 70 1.97 2.90 -13.59
N ASP A 71 1.89 3.35 -14.85
CA ASP A 71 2.92 3.09 -15.85
C ASP A 71 4.16 3.99 -15.63
N GLN A 72 5.21 3.78 -16.44
CA GLN A 72 6.42 4.62 -16.42
C GLN A 72 6.16 6.11 -16.68
N ASN A 73 5.04 6.45 -17.32
CA ASN A 73 4.62 7.82 -17.59
C ASN A 73 3.73 8.40 -16.48
N GLN A 74 3.62 7.72 -15.33
CA GLN A 74 2.75 8.06 -14.20
C GLN A 74 1.26 8.10 -14.60
N LYS A 75 0.85 7.31 -15.60
CA LYS A 75 -0.57 7.12 -15.94
C LYS A 75 -1.17 6.00 -15.07
N PRO A 76 -2.35 6.21 -14.46
CA PRO A 76 -3.05 5.18 -13.73
C PRO A 76 -3.23 3.89 -14.55
N LEU A 77 -3.01 2.75 -13.90
CA LEU A 77 -3.29 1.43 -14.42
C LEU A 77 -4.41 0.77 -13.61
N ALA A 78 -5.23 -0.05 -14.27
CA ALA A 78 -6.23 -0.85 -13.58
C ALA A 78 -5.56 -1.95 -12.74
N ALA A 79 -6.00 -2.10 -11.48
CA ALA A 79 -5.54 -3.19 -10.61
C ALA A 79 -6.26 -4.53 -10.91
N LYS A 80 -7.27 -4.52 -11.78
CA LYS A 80 -8.03 -5.72 -12.16
C LYS A 80 -7.12 -6.78 -12.80
N GLY A 81 -7.16 -7.99 -12.25
CA GLY A 81 -6.33 -9.11 -12.69
C GLY A 81 -4.94 -9.15 -12.06
N VAL A 82 -4.57 -8.12 -11.28
CA VAL A 82 -3.37 -8.13 -10.46
C VAL A 82 -3.66 -8.89 -9.16
N SER A 83 -2.72 -9.73 -8.76
CA SER A 83 -2.71 -10.42 -7.48
C SER A 83 -1.43 -10.06 -6.74
N GLY A 84 -1.43 -10.18 -5.42
CA GLY A 84 -0.19 -10.01 -4.68
C GLY A 84 -0.29 -10.36 -3.22
N GLU A 85 0.88 -10.32 -2.59
CA GLU A 85 1.06 -10.52 -1.17
C GLU A 85 1.94 -9.40 -0.62
N VAL A 86 1.74 -9.09 0.65
CA VAL A 86 2.61 -8.19 1.41
C VAL A 86 3.06 -8.89 2.68
N ILE A 87 4.34 -8.73 3.01
CA ILE A 87 4.93 -9.13 4.28
C ILE A 87 5.30 -7.87 5.04
N PHE A 88 4.63 -7.64 6.16
CA PHE A 88 4.97 -6.61 7.13
C PHE A 88 5.95 -7.19 8.15
N LYS A 89 7.12 -6.57 8.29
CA LYS A 89 8.09 -6.86 9.35
C LYS A 89 8.10 -5.71 10.33
N PHE A 90 7.68 -5.98 11.55
CA PHE A 90 7.65 -5.02 12.66
C PHE A 90 9.01 -5.01 13.37
N LYS A 91 9.34 -3.89 14.01
CA LYS A 91 10.60 -3.69 14.74
C LYS A 91 10.83 -4.70 15.88
N ASP A 92 9.76 -5.22 16.49
CA ASP A 92 9.81 -6.26 17.51
C ASP A 92 10.12 -7.66 16.93
N GLY A 93 10.29 -7.77 15.61
CA GLY A 93 10.55 -9.02 14.90
C GLY A 93 9.28 -9.79 14.51
N LYS A 94 8.08 -9.31 14.88
CA LYS A 94 6.82 -9.90 14.41
C LYS A 94 6.72 -9.75 12.90
N GLU A 95 6.23 -10.79 12.24
CA GLU A 95 5.88 -10.75 10.82
C GLU A 95 4.38 -10.97 10.64
N GLN A 96 3.77 -10.19 9.75
CA GLN A 96 2.41 -10.39 9.29
C GLN A 96 2.42 -10.52 7.77
N LYS A 97 1.91 -11.64 7.26
CA LYS A 97 1.68 -11.84 5.84
C LYS A 97 0.21 -11.59 5.53
N ALA A 98 -0.08 -10.83 4.49
CA ALA A 98 -1.44 -10.60 4.01
C ALA A 98 -1.51 -10.72 2.49
N THR A 99 -2.65 -11.20 2.00
CA THR A 99 -2.99 -11.16 0.56
C THR A 99 -3.57 -9.80 0.22
N LEU A 100 -3.21 -9.28 -0.94
CA LEU A 100 -3.74 -8.04 -1.48
C LEU A 100 -5.07 -8.31 -2.20
N ALA A 101 -6.14 -7.65 -1.75
CA ALA A 101 -7.47 -7.72 -2.34
C ALA A 101 -7.70 -6.55 -3.30
N LEU A 102 -8.35 -6.81 -4.43
CA LEU A 102 -8.78 -5.76 -5.35
C LEU A 102 -9.94 -4.96 -4.74
N MET A 103 -9.79 -3.64 -4.72
CA MET A 103 -10.85 -2.68 -4.42
C MET A 103 -11.17 -1.89 -5.70
N GLU A 104 -12.36 -2.11 -6.24
CA GLU A 104 -12.83 -1.42 -7.42
C GLU A 104 -13.27 0.02 -7.09
N ALA A 105 -12.90 0.94 -7.97
CA ALA A 105 -13.35 2.32 -7.97
C ALA A 105 -14.87 2.45 -7.84
N GLY A 106 -15.34 3.41 -7.03
CA GLY A 106 -16.77 3.73 -6.92
C GLY A 106 -17.60 2.84 -5.98
N LYS A 107 -17.07 1.72 -5.45
CA LYS A 107 -17.79 0.94 -4.42
C LYS A 107 -17.88 1.63 -3.05
N MET A 108 -17.04 2.63 -2.77
CA MET A 108 -17.04 3.36 -1.49
C MET A 108 -17.91 4.62 -1.47
N MET A 109 -18.42 5.10 -2.61
CA MET A 109 -19.14 6.38 -2.70
C MET A 109 -20.67 6.23 -2.80
N ALA A 110 -21.19 4.99 -2.74
CA ALA A 110 -22.63 4.76 -2.88
C ALA A 110 -23.46 5.09 -1.62
N ASP A 111 -22.82 5.44 -0.49
CA ASP A 111 -23.51 5.63 0.81
C ASP A 111 -23.40 7.06 1.38
N HIS A 112 -22.77 7.99 0.66
CA HIS A 112 -22.67 9.39 1.08
C HIS A 112 -22.90 10.33 -0.11
N THR A 113 -24.14 10.35 -0.60
CA THR A 113 -24.65 11.46 -1.42
C THR A 113 -25.71 12.20 -0.64
N GLU A 114 -25.60 13.53 -0.68
CA GLU A 114 -26.55 14.53 -0.18
C GLU A 114 -26.18 15.16 1.16
N ASP A 115 -25.21 16.07 1.12
CA ASP A 115 -25.37 17.47 1.52
C ASP A 115 -23.98 18.07 1.68
N GLU A 116 -23.62 19.08 0.86
CA GLU A 116 -22.90 20.25 1.38
C GLU A 116 -22.71 21.31 0.28
N LYS A 117 -23.51 22.37 0.41
CA LYS A 117 -23.32 23.66 -0.24
C LYS A 117 -22.29 24.47 0.55
N HIS A 118 -20.99 24.24 0.35
CA HIS A 118 -19.97 25.13 0.91
C HIS A 118 -19.01 25.63 -0.17
N GLU A 119 -19.38 26.77 -0.75
CA GLU A 119 -18.53 27.61 -1.57
C GLU A 119 -17.86 28.66 -0.67
N LYS A 120 -16.59 28.46 -0.32
CA LYS A 120 -15.71 29.58 0.06
C LYS A 120 -14.34 29.43 -0.57
N GLN A 121 -13.99 30.50 -1.26
CA GLN A 121 -12.82 30.71 -2.11
C GLN A 121 -11.51 30.65 -1.31
N HIS A 122 -10.60 29.75 -1.68
CA HIS A 122 -9.15 29.93 -1.48
C HIS A 122 -8.37 29.24 -2.62
N GLY A 123 -7.55 30.01 -3.35
CA GLY A 123 -6.46 29.55 -4.22
C GLY A 123 -6.86 28.88 -5.55
N GLN A 124 -6.60 29.55 -6.68
CA GLN A 124 -6.99 29.14 -8.04
C GLN A 124 -6.42 27.77 -8.49
N MET A 125 -7.10 26.70 -8.12
CA MET A 125 -7.35 25.59 -9.03
C MET A 125 -8.78 25.82 -9.58
N SER A 126 -8.98 25.75 -10.90
CA SER A 126 -10.35 25.87 -11.42
C SER A 126 -11.21 24.77 -10.80
N LYS A 127 -12.48 25.07 -10.49
CA LYS A 127 -13.45 24.08 -9.99
C LYS A 127 -13.44 22.80 -10.83
N GLU A 128 -13.34 22.95 -12.15
CA GLU A 128 -13.19 21.84 -13.10
C GLU A 128 -11.95 20.97 -12.85
N LYS A 129 -10.80 21.58 -12.53
CA LYS A 129 -9.57 20.85 -12.22
C LYS A 129 -9.63 20.18 -10.84
N LEU A 130 -10.25 20.83 -9.85
CA LEU A 130 -10.49 20.23 -8.54
C LEU A 130 -11.45 19.04 -8.63
N GLU A 131 -12.55 19.19 -9.37
CA GLU A 131 -13.50 18.10 -9.66
C GLU A 131 -12.84 16.97 -10.44
N ALA A 132 -12.01 17.28 -11.44
CA ALA A 132 -11.25 16.28 -12.19
C ALA A 132 -10.24 15.54 -11.30
N MET A 133 -9.55 16.24 -10.39
CA MET A 133 -8.63 15.62 -9.43
C MET A 133 -9.37 14.76 -8.41
N HIS A 134 -10.46 15.27 -7.83
CA HIS A 134 -11.27 14.49 -6.90
C HIS A 134 -11.83 13.23 -7.57
N LYS A 135 -12.33 13.37 -8.80
CA LYS A 135 -12.79 12.25 -9.63
C LYS A 135 -11.66 11.29 -9.99
N LEU A 136 -10.42 11.76 -10.16
CA LEU A 136 -9.28 10.91 -10.43
C LEU A 136 -8.91 10.10 -9.18
N MET A 137 -8.85 10.75 -8.02
CA MET A 137 -8.50 10.13 -6.73
C MET A 137 -9.58 9.16 -6.24
N SER A 138 -10.86 9.47 -6.48
CA SER A 138 -11.99 8.64 -6.04
C SER A 138 -12.25 7.41 -6.92
N ASN A 139 -11.72 7.39 -8.15
CA ASN A 139 -12.09 6.41 -9.17
C ASN A 139 -10.94 5.54 -9.67
N GLN A 140 -9.85 5.42 -8.91
CA GLN A 140 -8.79 4.49 -9.26
C GLN A 140 -8.94 3.19 -8.46
N ASP A 141 -8.96 2.06 -9.18
CA ASP A 141 -8.84 0.73 -8.58
C ASP A 141 -7.51 0.62 -7.84
N HIS A 142 -7.52 -0.02 -6.68
CA HIS A 142 -6.30 -0.26 -5.91
C HIS A 142 -6.31 -1.65 -5.29
N LEU A 143 -5.14 -2.09 -4.86
CA LEU A 143 -4.99 -3.27 -4.04
C LEU A 143 -4.95 -2.86 -2.57
N THR A 144 -5.61 -3.61 -1.69
CA THR A 144 -5.62 -3.34 -0.24
C THR A 144 -5.23 -4.56 0.57
N ALA A 145 -4.57 -4.35 1.72
CA ALA A 145 -4.34 -5.38 2.72
C ALA A 145 -4.47 -4.79 4.13
N SER A 146 -5.17 -5.51 5.01
CA SER A 146 -5.32 -5.12 6.41
C SER A 146 -4.02 -5.31 7.20
N VAL A 147 -3.72 -4.36 8.09
CA VAL A 147 -2.60 -4.39 9.01
C VAL A 147 -2.89 -3.46 10.19
N ASP A 148 -2.64 -3.90 11.42
CA ASP A 148 -2.79 -3.03 12.58
C ASP A 148 -1.51 -2.22 12.79
N LEU A 149 -1.59 -0.91 12.53
CA LEU A 149 -0.51 0.06 12.69
C LEU A 149 -0.81 1.06 13.80
N GLY A 150 -1.87 0.87 14.59
CA GLY A 150 -2.33 1.85 15.59
C GLY A 150 -1.28 2.18 16.66
N ASN A 151 -0.35 1.25 16.92
CA ASN A 151 0.75 1.41 17.88
C ASN A 151 2.13 1.49 17.23
N ALA A 152 2.23 1.46 15.90
CA ALA A 152 3.51 1.54 15.21
C ALA A 152 3.95 3.00 15.06
N GLU A 153 5.23 3.27 15.29
CA GLU A 153 5.82 4.56 14.92
C GLU A 153 6.31 4.55 13.47
N GLU A 154 6.47 5.74 12.90
CA GLU A 154 7.03 5.91 11.56
C GLU A 154 8.39 5.21 11.44
N GLY A 155 8.56 4.45 10.36
CA GLY A 155 9.77 3.69 10.06
C GLY A 155 9.89 2.34 10.79
N GLU A 156 9.01 2.00 11.73
CA GLU A 156 9.10 0.77 12.53
C GLU A 156 8.54 -0.48 11.83
N VAL A 157 7.84 -0.30 10.72
CA VAL A 157 7.30 -1.39 9.91
C VAL A 157 7.89 -1.32 8.51
N LYS A 158 8.52 -2.40 8.05
CA LYS A 158 8.93 -2.56 6.65
C LYS A 158 7.92 -3.47 5.95
N ALA A 159 7.32 -3.00 4.86
CA ALA A 159 6.48 -3.82 4.01
C ALA A 159 7.23 -4.22 2.75
N THR A 160 7.24 -5.51 2.45
CA THR A 160 7.72 -6.06 1.17
C THR A 160 6.52 -6.57 0.39
N PHE A 161 6.30 -6.02 -0.80
CA PHE A 161 5.20 -6.35 -1.70
C PHE A 161 5.70 -7.25 -2.82
N THR A 162 4.92 -8.25 -3.18
CA THR A 162 5.12 -9.07 -4.38
C THR A 162 3.83 -9.10 -5.17
N LEU A 163 3.85 -8.53 -6.38
CA LEU A 163 2.69 -8.39 -7.26
C LEU A 163 2.87 -9.23 -8.53
N LYS A 164 1.80 -9.84 -9.02
CA LYS A 164 1.77 -10.66 -10.24
C LYS A 164 0.59 -10.29 -11.13
N GLY A 165 0.75 -10.47 -12.43
CA GLY A 165 -0.26 -10.12 -13.43
C GLY A 165 -0.30 -8.63 -13.75
N LEU A 166 0.84 -7.94 -13.61
CA LEU A 166 0.92 -6.50 -13.89
C LEU A 166 0.56 -6.19 -15.35
N PRO A 167 -0.29 -5.18 -15.60
CA PRO A 167 -0.72 -4.85 -16.95
C PRO A 167 0.33 -4.04 -17.71
N GLY A 168 0.30 -4.10 -19.05
CA GLY A 168 1.17 -3.31 -19.92
C GLY A 168 2.31 -4.11 -20.55
N LYS A 169 3.27 -3.39 -21.15
CA LYS A 169 4.45 -3.99 -21.79
C LYS A 169 5.64 -3.83 -20.85
N GLY A 170 6.20 -4.94 -20.36
CA GLY A 170 7.33 -4.89 -19.45
C GLY A 170 7.38 -6.10 -18.54
N GLU A 171 7.50 -5.85 -17.25
CA GLU A 171 7.47 -6.90 -16.22
C GLU A 171 6.02 -7.30 -15.89
N SER A 172 5.75 -8.60 -15.81
CA SER A 172 4.45 -9.13 -15.38
C SER A 172 4.39 -9.36 -13.86
N GLU A 173 5.52 -9.21 -13.16
CA GLU A 173 5.69 -9.38 -11.73
C GLU A 173 6.68 -8.34 -11.20
N ALA A 174 6.42 -7.84 -10.00
CA ALA A 174 7.27 -6.88 -9.30
C ALA A 174 7.41 -7.26 -7.83
N THR A 175 8.59 -7.02 -7.28
CA THR A 175 8.82 -7.03 -5.83
C THR A 175 9.51 -5.74 -5.42
N PHE A 176 8.97 -5.07 -4.41
CA PHE A 176 9.50 -3.81 -3.88
C PHE A 176 9.25 -3.72 -2.37
N ALA A 177 9.95 -2.82 -1.70
CA ALA A 177 9.76 -2.58 -0.28
C ALA A 177 9.65 -1.09 0.04
N THR A 178 8.84 -0.76 1.04
CA THR A 178 8.70 0.58 1.61
C THR A 178 8.59 0.47 3.14
N LYS A 179 8.74 1.59 3.84
CA LYS A 179 8.59 1.68 5.29
C LYS A 179 7.29 2.39 5.64
N TYR A 180 6.70 2.05 6.77
CA TYR A 180 5.52 2.72 7.26
C TYR A 180 5.81 4.20 7.47
N LYS A 181 5.01 5.03 6.81
CA LYS A 181 5.02 6.47 6.94
C LYS A 181 3.69 6.93 7.52
N LYS A 182 3.73 7.53 8.70
CA LYS A 182 2.51 8.02 9.35
C LYS A 182 1.96 9.18 8.53
N MET A 183 0.72 9.04 8.05
CA MET A 183 0.05 10.13 7.36
C MET A 183 -0.09 11.30 8.33
N SER A 184 0.61 12.41 8.06
CA SER A 184 0.35 13.66 8.74
C SER A 184 -1.00 14.17 8.23
N MET A 185 -2.07 13.79 8.93
CA MET A 185 -3.30 14.58 8.88
C MET A 185 -2.91 15.92 9.49
N LYS A 186 -2.51 16.87 8.64
CA LYS A 186 -2.47 18.26 9.06
C LYS A 186 -3.89 18.58 9.47
N HIS A 187 -4.16 18.50 10.76
CA HIS A 187 -5.29 19.19 11.33
C HIS A 187 -5.12 20.63 10.87
N HIS A 188 -5.99 21.04 9.95
CA HIS A 188 -6.27 22.46 9.78
C HIS A 188 -6.79 22.88 11.15
N ASP A 189 -5.87 23.28 12.02
CA ASP A 189 -6.22 23.95 13.26
C ASP A 189 -7.05 25.14 12.81
N ALA A 190 -8.35 25.02 13.06
CA ALA A 190 -9.26 26.13 12.98
C ALA A 190 -8.73 27.13 14.00
N GLU A 191 -7.94 28.09 13.51
CA GLU A 191 -7.63 29.32 14.22
C GLU A 191 -8.98 29.88 14.65
N LYS A 192 -9.34 29.62 15.91
CA LYS A 192 -10.38 30.35 16.60
C LYS A 192 -9.91 31.79 16.61
N HIS A 193 -10.39 32.56 15.63
CA HIS A 193 -10.33 34.01 15.68
C HIS A 193 -10.88 34.42 17.04
N GLY A 194 -9.98 34.85 17.93
CA GLY A 194 -10.34 35.44 19.19
C GLY A 194 -11.23 36.64 18.93
N GLU A 195 -12.40 36.62 19.54
CA GLU A 195 -13.30 37.76 19.66
C GLU A 195 -12.51 38.93 20.26
N HIS A 196 -12.36 40.00 19.46
CA HIS A 196 -12.06 41.31 19.99
C HIS A 196 -13.33 41.85 20.65
N HIS A 197 -13.29 41.98 21.98
CA HIS A 197 -14.17 42.86 22.75
C HIS A 197 -13.52 44.25 22.89
#